data_AF-A0A9P0T5E3-F1
#
_entry.id   AF-A0A9P0T5E3-F1
#
_cell.length_a   1.000
_cell.length_b   1.000
_cell.length_c   1.000
_cell.angle_alpha   90.00
_cell.angle_beta   90.00
_cell.angle_gamma   90.00
#
_symmetry.space_group_name_H-M   'P 1'
#
loop_
_entity.id
_entity.type
_entity.pdbx_description
1 polymer ?
#
loop_
_entity_poly.entity_id
_entity_poly.type
_entity_poly.pdbx_seq_one_letter_code
_entity_poly.pdbx_strand_id
1 'polypeptide(L)'
;MDMRRSVFSVLLAQIYQSKIHSRVIGIMMPFHCALRAVRSGARRYVSAGRGTNQPESPLRRLVRDASAFGETNARDGDLAWATQPYAVSDPLRPPAPEAADPRDSTILLFPGQGSQYVGMGKCLDTIPTAMELYELASSIVGWDVLRVCREGPEEELARRCQTAVLVTSLAAIELARETRRGALERVRAVAGFSLGEVAAFVFAGVLPLEQALRLTELRAEAMAAAARERAGGMLTLWLAPDARLPALLRSARDRAVSPALPDPVCQVANFLYPGCKVIAGDEQALRWVEREGRAWGVRRSARVGVAGAFHTPLMARAEAVVRSALEHCTVGAPRVTVVSGVDGKAVSGGAAARRRLERFTAAPVRWEQTLHALYARPPDTPQPLTLALGPGRALRATLKQVNARAWDASVHVDV
;
A
#
# COMPACT_ATOMS: atom_id res chain seq x y z
N MET A 1 -57.05 48.45 -9.88
CA MET A 1 -55.94 47.62 -10.39
C MET A 1 -54.65 48.12 -9.73
N ASP A 2 -54.26 47.57 -8.57
CA ASP A 2 -52.84 47.47 -8.24
C ASP A 2 -52.65 46.68 -6.95
N MET A 3 -52.52 45.36 -7.09
CA MET A 3 -52.01 44.48 -6.04
C MET A 3 -51.03 43.46 -6.65
N ARG A 4 -50.20 43.95 -7.58
CA ARG A 4 -49.12 43.19 -8.25
C ARG A 4 -47.79 43.95 -8.30
N ARG A 5 -47.47 44.71 -7.25
CA ARG A 5 -46.17 45.38 -7.11
C ARG A 5 -45.39 45.13 -5.82
N SER A 6 -45.85 44.22 -4.95
CA SER A 6 -45.18 43.94 -3.66
C SER A 6 -44.51 42.55 -3.55
N VAL A 7 -44.49 41.74 -4.62
CA VAL A 7 -43.79 40.44 -4.63
C VAL A 7 -42.44 40.49 -5.37
N PHE A 8 -42.16 41.59 -6.09
CA PHE A 8 -40.93 41.72 -6.89
C PHE A 8 -39.76 42.42 -6.17
N SER A 9 -39.97 43.09 -5.02
CA SER A 9 -38.88 43.72 -4.27
C SER A 9 -38.27 42.84 -3.18
N VAL A 10 -38.97 41.81 -2.71
CA VAL A 10 -38.42 40.85 -1.73
C VAL A 10 -37.59 39.74 -2.42
N LEU A 11 -37.92 39.40 -3.67
CA LEU A 11 -37.16 38.38 -4.43
C LEU A 11 -35.80 38.86 -4.94
N LEU A 12 -35.60 40.19 -5.09
CA LEU A 12 -34.34 40.77 -5.58
C LEU A 12 -33.31 41.01 -4.47
N ALA A 13 -33.73 41.07 -3.19
CA ALA A 13 -32.82 41.16 -2.05
C ALA A 13 -32.21 39.80 -1.66
N GLN A 14 -32.91 38.68 -1.93
CA GLN A 14 -32.36 37.33 -1.75
C GLN A 14 -31.41 36.87 -2.87
N ILE A 15 -31.40 37.56 -4.01
CA ILE A 15 -30.46 37.29 -5.12
C ILE A 15 -29.16 38.10 -4.97
N TYR A 16 -29.14 39.18 -4.17
CA TYR A 16 -27.95 40.01 -3.98
C TYR A 16 -27.06 39.62 -2.79
N GLN A 17 -27.56 38.86 -1.80
CA GLN A 17 -26.71 38.26 -0.75
C GLN A 17 -26.10 36.90 -1.14
N SER A 18 -26.50 36.26 -2.24
CA SER A 18 -25.84 35.04 -2.74
C SER A 18 -24.63 35.30 -3.65
N LYS A 19 -24.34 36.56 -3.99
CA LYS A 19 -23.23 36.94 -4.89
C LYS A 19 -21.94 37.40 -4.19
N ILE A 20 -21.87 37.37 -2.86
CA ILE A 20 -20.63 37.68 -2.10
C ILE A 20 -19.96 36.41 -1.51
N HIS A 21 -20.62 35.24 -1.55
CA HIS A 21 -20.02 33.95 -1.16
C HIS A 21 -19.48 33.10 -2.33
N SER A 22 -19.45 33.64 -3.55
CA SER A 22 -19.00 32.92 -4.75
C SER A 22 -17.56 33.23 -5.19
N ARG A 23 -16.68 33.64 -4.26
CA ARG A 23 -15.24 33.85 -4.52
C ARG A 23 -14.33 32.73 -3.96
N VAL A 24 -14.87 31.55 -3.67
CA VAL A 24 -14.09 30.34 -3.30
C VAL A 24 -14.45 29.15 -4.20
N ILE A 25 -14.61 29.40 -5.50
CA ILE A 25 -14.69 28.34 -6.52
C ILE A 25 -13.63 28.68 -7.56
N GLY A 26 -12.41 28.22 -7.29
CA GLY A 26 -11.26 28.34 -8.16
C GLY A 26 -10.77 26.95 -8.56
N ILE A 27 -11.24 26.50 -9.74
CA ILE A 27 -10.63 25.49 -10.61
C ILE A 27 -10.67 24.04 -10.07
N MET A 28 -11.79 23.38 -10.34
CA MET A 28 -11.95 21.93 -10.29
C MET A 28 -12.12 21.46 -11.74
N MET A 29 -11.08 20.87 -12.33
CA MET A 29 -11.22 20.15 -13.60
C MET A 29 -11.74 18.74 -13.29
N PRO A 30 -12.93 18.34 -13.79
CA PRO A 30 -13.40 16.97 -13.65
C PRO A 30 -12.59 16.03 -14.56
N PHE A 31 -12.31 14.82 -14.07
CA PHE A 31 -11.59 13.69 -14.70
C PHE A 31 -12.17 13.20 -16.06
N HIS A 32 -13.21 13.86 -16.60
CA HIS A 32 -14.14 13.31 -17.59
C HIS A 32 -13.69 13.34 -19.07
N CYS A 33 -12.53 13.91 -19.43
CA CYS A 33 -12.16 14.07 -20.85
C CYS A 33 -11.19 13.02 -21.44
N ALA A 34 -10.72 12.03 -20.68
CA ALA A 34 -9.58 11.22 -21.13
C ALA A 34 -9.90 9.82 -21.73
N LEU A 35 -11.13 9.32 -21.59
CA LEU A 35 -11.43 7.91 -21.89
C LEU A 35 -11.60 7.55 -23.38
N ARG A 36 -11.57 8.51 -24.32
CA ARG A 36 -11.79 8.22 -25.75
C ARG A 36 -10.55 7.73 -26.54
N ALA A 37 -9.33 7.86 -26.02
CA ALA A 37 -8.10 7.53 -26.75
C ALA A 37 -7.52 6.13 -26.48
N VAL A 38 -7.92 5.45 -25.41
CA VAL A 38 -7.30 4.17 -24.97
C VAL A 38 -7.69 2.95 -25.84
N ARG A 39 -8.64 3.10 -26.77
CA ARG A 39 -9.16 1.98 -27.58
C ARG A 39 -8.26 1.51 -28.74
N SER A 40 -7.13 2.16 -29.05
CA SER A 40 -6.33 1.82 -30.25
C SER A 40 -4.91 1.29 -29.99
N GLY A 41 -4.49 1.05 -28.74
CA GLY A 41 -3.06 0.91 -28.42
C GLY A 41 -2.60 -0.33 -27.66
N ALA A 42 -3.40 -1.37 -27.43
CA ALA A 42 -2.93 -2.56 -26.69
C ALA A 42 -2.28 -3.60 -27.61
N ARG A 43 -1.00 -3.43 -27.98
CA ARG A 43 -0.20 -4.53 -28.54
C ARG A 43 0.45 -5.32 -27.41
N ARG A 44 0.06 -6.59 -27.30
CA ARG A 44 0.77 -7.62 -26.53
C ARG A 44 2.23 -7.66 -26.99
N TYR A 45 3.16 -7.54 -26.05
CA TYR A 45 4.56 -7.92 -26.28
C TYR A 45 4.85 -9.23 -25.53
N VAL A 46 4.83 -10.32 -26.28
CA VAL A 46 5.58 -11.54 -25.95
C VAL A 46 6.90 -11.40 -26.70
N SER A 47 7.98 -11.02 -26.02
CA SER A 47 9.31 -11.04 -26.66
C SER A 47 9.79 -12.48 -26.75
N ALA A 48 9.58 -13.10 -27.91
CA ALA A 48 10.26 -14.33 -28.29
C ALA A 48 11.69 -13.97 -28.76
N GLY A 49 12.62 -13.86 -27.82
CA GLY A 49 14.04 -13.75 -28.11
C GLY A 49 14.62 -15.11 -28.50
N ARG A 50 15.14 -15.23 -29.73
CA ARG A 50 15.93 -16.40 -30.17
C ARG A 50 17.35 -16.31 -29.61
N GLY A 51 17.83 -17.40 -29.00
CA GLY A 51 19.25 -17.74 -28.89
C GLY A 51 19.94 -17.54 -27.54
N THR A 52 19.99 -18.59 -26.71
CA THR A 52 21.21 -19.32 -26.28
C THR A 52 20.75 -20.46 -25.35
N ASN A 53 21.41 -21.62 -25.45
CA ASN A 53 20.92 -22.93 -25.01
C ASN A 53 21.10 -23.18 -23.49
N GLN A 54 20.53 -22.33 -22.65
CA GLN A 54 20.13 -22.64 -21.27
C GLN A 54 18.84 -21.89 -20.93
N PRO A 55 17.85 -22.51 -20.25
CA PRO A 55 16.66 -21.79 -19.83
C PRO A 55 17.05 -20.69 -18.84
N GLU A 56 16.93 -19.42 -19.26
CA GLU A 56 17.16 -18.26 -18.42
C GLU A 56 16.24 -18.31 -17.19
N SER A 57 16.78 -18.09 -15.98
CA SER A 57 15.95 -18.11 -14.77
C SER A 57 14.93 -16.97 -14.80
N PRO A 58 13.71 -17.16 -14.27
CA PRO A 58 12.68 -16.12 -14.26
C PRO A 58 13.15 -14.79 -13.66
N LEU A 59 13.98 -14.82 -12.61
CA LEU A 59 14.53 -13.60 -12.01
C LEU A 59 15.53 -12.89 -12.93
N ARG A 60 16.36 -13.61 -13.69
CA ARG A 60 17.29 -12.98 -14.66
C ARG A 60 16.52 -12.24 -15.75
N ARG A 61 15.46 -12.88 -16.26
CA ARG A 61 14.54 -12.23 -17.19
C ARG A 61 13.92 -10.97 -16.57
N LEU A 62 13.42 -11.04 -15.34
CA LEU A 62 12.82 -9.88 -14.66
C LEU A 62 13.82 -8.74 -14.43
N VAL A 63 15.10 -9.03 -14.13
CA VAL A 63 16.15 -8.00 -14.05
C VAL A 63 16.35 -7.32 -15.39
N ARG A 64 16.41 -8.08 -16.49
CA ARG A 64 16.49 -7.49 -17.84
C ARG A 64 15.26 -6.66 -18.15
N ASP A 65 14.07 -7.19 -17.90
CA ASP A 65 12.82 -6.47 -18.16
C ASP A 65 12.70 -5.21 -17.27
N ALA A 66 13.29 -5.20 -16.07
CA ALA A 66 13.41 -4.02 -15.20
C ALA A 66 14.34 -2.93 -15.76
N SER A 67 15.35 -3.28 -16.57
CA SER A 67 16.15 -2.28 -17.29
C SER A 67 15.38 -1.58 -18.41
N ALA A 68 14.39 -2.26 -18.99
CA ALA A 68 13.45 -1.67 -19.96
C ALA A 68 12.26 -0.96 -19.30
N PHE A 69 12.20 -0.89 -17.96
CA PHE A 69 11.11 -0.27 -17.21
C PHE A 69 10.89 1.21 -17.61
N GLY A 70 11.97 1.90 -17.98
CA GLY A 70 11.92 3.27 -18.50
C GLY A 70 11.53 3.38 -19.98
N GLU A 71 11.77 2.35 -20.80
CA GLU A 71 11.47 2.39 -22.24
C GLU A 71 9.96 2.34 -22.53
N THR A 72 9.16 1.78 -21.62
CA THR A 72 7.70 1.93 -21.68
C THR A 72 7.19 3.32 -21.31
N ASN A 73 8.03 4.17 -20.66
CA ASN A 73 7.72 5.59 -20.49
C ASN A 73 7.92 6.36 -21.81
N ALA A 74 8.61 5.79 -22.80
CA ALA A 74 8.88 6.42 -24.09
C ALA A 74 7.73 6.26 -25.10
N ARG A 75 6.52 6.65 -24.68
CA ARG A 75 5.49 7.29 -25.53
C ARG A 75 4.78 8.35 -24.68
N ASP A 76 5.58 9.29 -24.19
CA ASP A 76 5.24 10.40 -23.30
C ASP A 76 4.15 11.36 -23.84
N GLY A 77 3.56 11.11 -25.01
CA GLY A 77 2.41 11.88 -25.53
C GLY A 77 1.05 11.28 -25.14
N ASP A 78 0.94 9.96 -25.02
CA ASP A 78 -0.36 9.28 -24.96
C ASP A 78 -0.88 9.06 -23.54
N LEU A 79 -0.04 9.23 -22.51
CA LEU A 79 -0.39 9.06 -21.08
C LEU A 79 -0.02 10.26 -20.20
N ALA A 80 0.53 11.33 -20.77
CA ALA A 80 0.80 12.59 -20.06
C ALA A 80 -0.48 13.24 -19.46
N TRP A 81 -1.66 12.81 -19.91
CA TRP A 81 -2.95 13.22 -19.35
C TRP A 81 -3.34 12.49 -18.06
N ALA A 82 -2.69 11.39 -17.68
CA ALA A 82 -2.97 10.66 -16.46
C ALA A 82 -2.50 11.48 -15.25
N THR A 83 -3.29 12.48 -14.89
CA THR A 83 -3.07 13.28 -13.68
C THR A 83 -2.98 12.33 -12.49
N GLN A 84 -2.05 12.58 -11.54
CA GLN A 84 -2.09 11.85 -10.28
C GLN A 84 -3.49 12.05 -9.69
N PRO A 85 -4.23 11.00 -9.33
CA PRO A 85 -5.58 11.15 -8.78
C PRO A 85 -5.60 12.02 -7.50
N TYR A 86 -4.44 12.16 -6.85
CA TYR A 86 -4.26 12.97 -5.64
C TYR A 86 -3.41 14.24 -5.87
N ALA A 87 -3.05 14.58 -7.11
CA ALA A 87 -2.46 15.89 -7.40
C ALA A 87 -3.56 16.95 -7.43
N VAL A 88 -3.96 17.43 -6.26
CA VAL A 88 -4.65 18.71 -6.20
C VAL A 88 -3.62 19.83 -6.37
N SER A 89 -3.96 20.74 -7.27
CA SER A 89 -3.30 22.01 -7.59
C SER A 89 -3.11 22.89 -6.37
N ASP A 90 -2.06 22.66 -5.58
CA ASP A 90 -1.49 23.66 -4.70
C ASP A 90 0.02 23.39 -4.57
N PRO A 91 0.89 24.24 -5.15
CA PRO A 91 2.33 24.07 -5.04
C PRO A 91 2.74 24.36 -3.60
N LEU A 92 3.30 23.34 -2.94
CA LEU A 92 3.98 23.49 -1.66
C LEU A 92 3.09 24.08 -0.56
N ARG A 93 2.07 23.36 -0.11
CA ARG A 93 1.62 23.59 1.27
C ARG A 93 2.79 23.10 2.16
N PRO A 94 3.51 23.99 2.87
CA PRO A 94 4.46 23.53 3.88
C PRO A 94 3.71 22.62 4.85
N PRO A 95 4.38 21.68 5.56
CA PRO A 95 3.72 20.94 6.63
C PRO A 95 2.98 21.97 7.47
N ALA A 96 1.65 21.89 7.46
CA ALA A 96 0.85 22.83 8.22
C ALA A 96 1.37 22.80 9.66
N PRO A 97 1.42 23.95 10.36
CA PRO A 97 1.84 23.97 11.75
C PRO A 97 1.14 22.83 12.50
N GLU A 98 1.85 22.20 13.45
CA GLU A 98 1.30 21.17 14.32
C GLU A 98 -0.15 21.56 14.63
N ALA A 99 -1.11 20.73 14.23
CA ALA A 99 -2.50 21.03 14.54
C ALA A 99 -2.55 21.25 16.05
N ALA A 100 -3.00 22.43 16.49
CA ALA A 100 -3.04 22.76 17.90
C ALA A 100 -3.82 21.69 18.70
N ASP A 101 -4.78 21.04 18.03
CA ASP A 101 -5.45 19.84 18.49
C ASP A 101 -5.29 18.66 17.50
N PRO A 102 -4.80 17.49 17.95
CA PRO A 102 -4.73 16.29 17.12
C PRO A 102 -6.07 15.86 16.50
N ARG A 103 -7.21 16.21 17.10
CA ARG A 103 -8.56 15.92 16.55
C ARG A 103 -8.82 16.60 15.20
N ASP A 104 -8.09 17.67 14.92
CA ASP A 104 -8.15 18.39 13.64
C ASP A 104 -7.19 17.79 12.59
N SER A 105 -6.66 16.59 12.84
CA SER A 105 -5.79 15.89 11.90
C SER A 105 -6.26 14.47 11.61
N THR A 106 -5.91 13.99 10.42
CA THR A 106 -6.24 12.65 9.94
C THR A 106 -4.96 11.86 9.68
N ILE A 107 -4.97 10.57 10.04
CA ILE A 107 -3.96 9.58 9.66
C ILE A 107 -4.60 8.53 8.73
N LEU A 108 -3.92 8.22 7.63
CA LEU A 108 -4.35 7.16 6.72
C LEU A 108 -3.48 5.92 6.88
N LEU A 109 -4.12 4.75 7.02
CA LEU A 109 -3.45 3.45 7.08
C LEU A 109 -3.89 2.58 5.90
N PHE A 110 -2.93 2.02 5.16
CA PHE A 110 -3.17 1.20 3.98
C PHE A 110 -2.78 -0.27 4.21
N PRO A 111 -3.67 -1.24 3.96
CA PRO A 111 -3.40 -2.65 4.19
C PRO A 111 -2.43 -3.21 3.14
N GLY A 112 -1.83 -4.35 3.47
CA GLY A 112 -0.98 -5.10 2.55
C GLY A 112 -1.66 -6.35 2.03
N GLN A 113 -0.88 -7.16 1.29
CA GLN A 113 -1.29 -8.50 0.88
C GLN A 113 -1.78 -9.34 2.09
N GLY A 114 -2.82 -10.13 1.87
CA GLY A 114 -3.51 -10.94 2.88
C GLY A 114 -4.83 -10.30 3.35
N SER A 115 -5.15 -9.09 2.88
CA SER A 115 -6.40 -8.40 3.20
C SER A 115 -7.47 -8.54 2.13
N GLN A 116 -7.11 -9.04 0.94
CA GLN A 116 -8.03 -9.28 -0.16
C GLN A 116 -9.04 -10.38 0.14
N TYR A 117 -10.24 -10.25 -0.44
CA TYR A 117 -11.26 -11.28 -0.49
C TYR A 117 -12.10 -11.12 -1.76
N VAL A 118 -12.64 -12.21 -2.29
CA VAL A 118 -13.54 -12.16 -3.44
C VAL A 118 -14.82 -11.41 -3.04
N GLY A 119 -15.15 -10.36 -3.79
CA GLY A 119 -16.27 -9.47 -3.50
C GLY A 119 -15.85 -8.09 -2.98
N MET A 120 -14.55 -7.84 -2.78
CA MET A 120 -14.06 -6.49 -2.53
C MET A 120 -14.28 -5.59 -3.75
N GLY A 121 -14.44 -4.30 -3.51
CA GLY A 121 -14.76 -3.27 -4.49
C GLY A 121 -16.24 -3.23 -4.94
N LYS A 122 -17.14 -4.06 -4.38
CA LYS A 122 -18.57 -4.09 -4.79
C LYS A 122 -19.34 -2.85 -4.38
N CYS A 123 -19.05 -2.27 -3.21
CA CYS A 123 -19.78 -1.09 -2.74
C CYS A 123 -19.38 0.21 -3.45
N LEU A 124 -18.48 0.14 -4.43
CA LEU A 124 -17.93 1.29 -5.15
C LEU A 124 -18.68 1.63 -6.44
N ASP A 125 -19.73 0.87 -6.80
CA ASP A 125 -20.55 1.14 -8.01
C ASP A 125 -21.14 2.55 -8.04
N THR A 126 -21.40 3.13 -6.87
CA THR A 126 -21.96 4.48 -6.74
C THR A 126 -20.90 5.57 -6.70
N ILE A 127 -19.60 5.22 -6.83
CA ILE A 127 -18.47 6.14 -6.71
C ILE A 127 -17.75 6.22 -8.07
N PRO A 128 -18.14 7.14 -8.98
CA PRO A 128 -17.60 7.16 -10.34
C PRO A 128 -16.08 7.26 -10.42
N THR A 129 -15.45 8.06 -9.57
CA THR A 129 -13.99 8.21 -9.55
C THR A 129 -13.26 6.94 -9.13
N ALA A 130 -13.88 6.10 -8.30
CA ALA A 130 -13.34 4.78 -7.96
C ALA A 130 -13.42 3.84 -9.17
N MET A 131 -14.51 3.88 -9.93
CA MET A 131 -14.68 3.05 -11.13
C MET A 131 -13.69 3.44 -12.24
N GLU A 132 -13.52 4.75 -12.47
CA GLU A 132 -12.50 5.28 -13.39
C GLU A 132 -11.08 4.84 -12.99
N LEU A 133 -10.77 4.80 -11.69
CA LEU A 133 -9.49 4.30 -11.20
C LEU A 133 -9.27 2.81 -11.50
N TYR A 134 -10.29 1.96 -11.35
CA TYR A 134 -10.21 0.54 -11.73
C TYR A 134 -10.02 0.36 -13.23
N GLU A 135 -10.73 1.13 -14.05
CA GLU A 135 -10.58 1.09 -15.52
C GLU A 135 -9.16 1.52 -15.94
N LEU A 136 -8.67 2.63 -15.38
CA LEU A 136 -7.32 3.11 -15.61
C LEU A 136 -6.29 2.06 -15.19
N ALA A 137 -6.40 1.51 -13.98
CA ALA A 137 -5.50 0.47 -13.51
C ALA A 137 -5.51 -0.75 -14.43
N SER A 138 -6.70 -1.20 -14.87
CA SER A 138 -6.86 -2.34 -15.77
C SER A 138 -6.18 -2.11 -17.12
N SER A 139 -6.24 -0.88 -17.63
CA SER A 139 -5.56 -0.50 -18.88
C SER A 139 -4.02 -0.58 -18.74
N ILE A 140 -3.48 -0.21 -17.58
CA ILE A 140 -2.03 -0.22 -17.29
C ILE A 140 -1.50 -1.64 -17.10
N VAL A 141 -2.21 -2.47 -16.31
CA VAL A 141 -1.74 -3.84 -15.99
C VAL A 141 -2.16 -4.88 -17.03
N GLY A 142 -3.07 -4.53 -17.94
CA GLY A 142 -3.49 -5.39 -19.05
C GLY A 142 -4.46 -6.50 -18.66
N TRP A 143 -5.14 -6.38 -17.51
CA TRP A 143 -6.17 -7.30 -17.06
C TRP A 143 -7.24 -6.58 -16.24
N ASP A 144 -8.46 -7.11 -16.23
CA ASP A 144 -9.60 -6.49 -15.54
C ASP A 144 -9.46 -6.59 -14.02
N VAL A 145 -9.03 -5.49 -13.39
CA VAL A 145 -8.77 -5.43 -11.96
C VAL A 145 -10.05 -5.61 -11.16
N LEU A 146 -11.12 -4.95 -11.57
CA LEU A 146 -12.38 -4.94 -10.83
C LEU A 146 -13.05 -6.32 -10.86
N ARG A 147 -13.09 -6.97 -12.02
CA ARG A 147 -13.63 -8.33 -12.17
C ARG A 147 -12.94 -9.31 -11.23
N VAL A 148 -11.60 -9.29 -11.20
CA VAL A 148 -10.83 -10.19 -10.32
C VAL A 148 -11.11 -9.90 -8.84
N CYS A 149 -11.25 -8.63 -8.45
CA CYS A 149 -11.61 -8.26 -7.08
C CYS A 149 -13.01 -8.74 -6.68
N ARG A 150 -14.00 -8.59 -7.56
CA ARG A 150 -15.42 -8.85 -7.26
C ARG A 150 -15.85 -10.30 -7.40
N GLU A 151 -15.29 -10.98 -8.39
CA GLU A 151 -15.76 -12.28 -8.86
C GLU A 151 -14.71 -13.38 -8.70
N GLY A 152 -13.42 -13.01 -8.63
CA GLY A 152 -12.33 -13.98 -8.54
C GLY A 152 -12.08 -14.74 -9.86
N PRO A 153 -11.77 -16.04 -9.80
CA PRO A 153 -11.78 -16.94 -8.63
C PRO A 153 -10.70 -16.61 -7.58
N GLU A 154 -10.80 -17.22 -6.39
CA GLU A 154 -9.92 -16.92 -5.25
C GLU A 154 -8.44 -17.14 -5.58
N GLU A 155 -8.10 -18.16 -6.37
CA GLU A 155 -6.73 -18.43 -6.81
C GLU A 155 -6.18 -17.34 -7.74
N GLU A 156 -7.03 -16.79 -8.63
CA GLU A 156 -6.64 -15.68 -9.50
C GLU A 156 -6.39 -14.42 -8.66
N LEU A 157 -7.31 -14.11 -7.73
CA LEU A 157 -7.16 -12.98 -6.82
C LEU A 157 -5.93 -13.14 -5.92
N ALA A 158 -5.65 -14.33 -5.41
CA ALA A 158 -4.46 -14.62 -4.61
C ALA A 158 -3.17 -14.36 -5.41
N ARG A 159 -3.13 -14.75 -6.69
CA ARG A 159 -1.97 -14.47 -7.57
C ARG A 159 -1.80 -12.98 -7.87
N ARG A 160 -2.90 -12.24 -7.98
CA ARG A 160 -2.93 -10.80 -8.35
C ARG A 160 -3.16 -9.86 -7.16
N CYS A 161 -3.04 -10.38 -5.95
CA CYS A 161 -3.49 -9.71 -4.74
C CYS A 161 -2.79 -8.36 -4.52
N GLN A 162 -1.53 -8.22 -4.95
CA GLN A 162 -0.79 -6.98 -4.70
C GLN A 162 -1.41 -5.80 -5.45
N THR A 163 -1.58 -5.92 -6.75
CA THR A 163 -2.24 -4.88 -7.55
C THR A 163 -3.70 -4.70 -7.15
N ALA A 164 -4.42 -5.80 -6.90
CA ALA A 164 -5.82 -5.75 -6.46
C ALA A 164 -6.00 -4.97 -5.14
N VAL A 165 -5.17 -5.23 -4.13
CA VAL A 165 -5.20 -4.51 -2.84
C VAL A 165 -4.78 -3.06 -3.01
N LEU A 166 -3.74 -2.77 -3.81
CA LEU A 166 -3.31 -1.39 -4.09
C LEU A 166 -4.46 -0.56 -4.68
N VAL A 167 -5.06 -1.02 -5.79
CA VAL A 167 -6.14 -0.30 -6.48
C VAL A 167 -7.35 -0.14 -5.57
N THR A 168 -7.74 -1.20 -4.86
CA THR A 168 -8.90 -1.15 -3.94
C THR A 168 -8.64 -0.20 -2.76
N SER A 169 -7.42 -0.14 -2.24
CA SER A 169 -7.05 0.80 -1.16
C SER A 169 -7.06 2.26 -1.63
N LEU A 170 -6.65 2.52 -2.88
CA LEU A 170 -6.75 3.83 -3.49
C LEU A 170 -8.22 4.21 -3.78
N ALA A 171 -9.04 3.25 -4.20
CA ALA A 171 -10.48 3.44 -4.39
C ALA A 171 -11.23 3.73 -3.08
N ALA A 172 -10.77 3.17 -1.95
CA ALA A 172 -11.28 3.53 -0.62
C ALA A 172 -11.06 4.99 -0.26
N ILE A 173 -10.04 5.65 -0.83
CA ILE A 173 -9.84 7.10 -0.64
C ILE A 173 -10.98 7.87 -1.29
N GLU A 174 -11.44 7.44 -2.46
CA GLU A 174 -12.56 8.08 -3.16
C GLU A 174 -13.88 7.89 -2.39
N LEU A 175 -14.14 6.69 -1.87
CA LEU A 175 -15.27 6.48 -0.96
C LEU A 175 -15.17 7.35 0.31
N ALA A 176 -13.97 7.47 0.89
CA ALA A 176 -13.75 8.33 2.04
C ALA A 176 -13.94 9.81 1.71
N ARG A 177 -13.59 10.26 0.50
CA ARG A 177 -13.80 11.63 0.03
C ARG A 177 -15.28 12.01 0.06
N GLU A 178 -16.16 11.09 -0.38
CA GLU A 178 -17.60 11.31 -0.40
C GLU A 178 -18.23 11.20 1.00
N THR A 179 -17.81 10.20 1.78
CA THR A 179 -18.47 9.84 3.06
C THR A 179 -17.87 10.53 4.29
N ARG A 180 -16.66 11.09 4.18
CA ARG A 180 -15.89 11.69 5.29
C ARG A 180 -15.40 13.10 4.91
N ARG A 181 -16.33 13.99 4.62
CA ARG A 181 -16.05 15.39 4.22
C ARG A 181 -15.03 16.07 5.15
N GLY A 182 -14.02 16.70 4.58
CA GLY A 182 -12.97 17.40 5.33
C GLY A 182 -11.87 16.50 5.90
N ALA A 183 -12.03 15.17 5.91
CA ALA A 183 -11.05 14.27 6.52
C ALA A 183 -9.76 14.20 5.71
N LEU A 184 -9.85 14.20 4.37
CA LEU A 184 -8.68 14.10 3.49
C LEU A 184 -7.86 15.40 3.47
N GLU A 185 -8.51 16.55 3.58
CA GLU A 185 -7.90 17.88 3.62
C GLU A 185 -7.09 18.13 4.90
N ARG A 186 -7.34 17.32 5.94
CA ARG A 186 -6.67 17.36 7.23
C ARG A 186 -5.64 16.24 7.42
N VAL A 187 -5.33 15.46 6.38
CA VAL A 187 -4.32 14.40 6.48
C VAL A 187 -2.95 14.98 6.79
N ARG A 188 -2.34 14.52 7.89
CA ARG A 188 -0.98 14.94 8.30
C ARG A 188 0.03 13.82 8.20
N ALA A 189 -0.41 12.57 8.29
CA ALA A 189 0.46 11.42 8.15
C ALA A 189 -0.23 10.24 7.47
N VAL A 190 0.57 9.41 6.80
CA VAL A 190 0.16 8.16 6.17
C VAL A 190 1.16 7.05 6.45
N ALA A 191 0.70 5.82 6.51
CA ALA A 191 1.54 4.64 6.57
C ALA A 191 0.86 3.45 5.91
N GLY A 192 1.66 2.48 5.47
CA GLY A 192 1.15 1.28 4.85
C GLY A 192 1.88 0.04 5.32
N PHE A 193 1.15 -1.07 5.40
CA PHE A 193 1.70 -2.35 5.79
C PHE A 193 2.20 -3.12 4.56
N SER A 194 3.52 -3.37 4.47
CA SER A 194 4.13 -4.05 3.31
C SER A 194 3.76 -3.33 2.00
N LEU A 195 3.04 -4.01 1.10
CA LEU A 195 2.45 -3.44 -0.11
C LEU A 195 1.68 -2.12 0.11
N GLY A 196 0.98 -1.96 1.24
CA GLY A 196 0.26 -0.72 1.52
C GLY A 196 1.16 0.51 1.54
N GLU A 197 2.48 0.33 1.72
CA GLU A 197 3.46 1.43 1.64
C GLU A 197 3.50 2.04 0.23
N VAL A 198 3.21 1.27 -0.82
CA VAL A 198 3.04 1.77 -2.18
C VAL A 198 1.81 2.70 -2.27
N ALA A 199 0.67 2.29 -1.71
CA ALA A 199 -0.53 3.12 -1.65
C ALA A 199 -0.27 4.43 -0.86
N ALA A 200 0.46 4.33 0.25
CA ALA A 200 0.88 5.49 1.04
C ALA A 200 1.76 6.46 0.23
N PHE A 201 2.69 5.94 -0.57
CA PHE A 201 3.55 6.75 -1.44
C PHE A 201 2.80 7.35 -2.63
N VAL A 202 1.83 6.66 -3.22
CA VAL A 202 0.95 7.22 -4.26
C VAL A 202 0.12 8.37 -3.69
N PHE A 203 -0.54 8.16 -2.54
CA PHE A 203 -1.33 9.21 -1.89
C PHE A 203 -0.48 10.43 -1.52
N ALA A 204 0.74 10.20 -1.01
CA ALA A 204 1.66 11.28 -0.64
C ALA A 204 2.31 11.98 -1.84
N GLY A 205 2.02 11.57 -3.09
CA GLY A 205 2.59 12.14 -4.31
C GLY A 205 4.06 11.80 -4.54
N VAL A 206 4.57 10.75 -3.89
CA VAL A 206 5.96 10.29 -4.03
C VAL A 206 6.13 9.43 -5.28
N LEU A 207 5.17 8.55 -5.55
CA LEU A 207 5.18 7.67 -6.72
C LEU A 207 3.99 7.98 -7.62
N PRO A 208 4.21 8.12 -8.94
CA PRO A 208 3.13 8.13 -9.90
C PRO A 208 2.29 6.86 -9.88
N LEU A 209 0.97 6.98 -10.03
CA LEU A 209 0.06 5.83 -10.06
C LEU A 209 0.50 4.75 -11.07
N GLU A 210 0.82 5.16 -12.31
CA GLU A 210 1.26 4.22 -13.34
C GLU A 210 2.54 3.47 -12.92
N GLN A 211 3.55 4.22 -12.46
CA GLN A 211 4.81 3.64 -12.01
C GLN A 211 4.59 2.72 -10.80
N ALA A 212 3.70 3.10 -9.87
CA ALA A 212 3.35 2.31 -8.71
C ALA A 212 2.67 0.98 -9.09
N LEU A 213 1.75 0.98 -10.06
CA LEU A 213 1.09 -0.23 -10.55
C LEU A 213 2.09 -1.17 -11.24
N ARG A 214 2.92 -0.64 -12.14
CA ARG A 214 3.97 -1.42 -12.83
C ARG A 214 4.99 -1.99 -11.85
N LEU A 215 5.45 -1.18 -10.90
CA LEU A 215 6.38 -1.61 -9.85
C LEU A 215 5.75 -2.70 -8.96
N THR A 216 4.44 -2.62 -8.71
CA THR A 216 3.70 -3.60 -7.90
C THR A 216 3.58 -4.95 -8.62
N GLU A 217 3.22 -4.98 -9.91
CA GLU A 217 3.20 -6.23 -10.71
C GLU A 217 4.61 -6.84 -10.74
N LEU A 218 5.64 -6.03 -11.05
CA LEU A 218 7.02 -6.49 -11.09
C LEU A 218 7.50 -7.07 -9.75
N ARG A 219 7.18 -6.38 -8.65
CA ARG A 219 7.48 -6.86 -7.29
C ARG A 219 6.79 -8.20 -7.01
N ALA A 220 5.50 -8.32 -7.33
CA ALA A 220 4.75 -9.54 -7.10
C ALA A 220 5.35 -10.73 -7.86
N GLU A 221 5.67 -10.54 -9.14
CA GLU A 221 6.31 -11.55 -9.97
C GLU A 221 7.71 -11.93 -9.46
N ALA A 222 8.52 -10.94 -9.09
CA ALA A 222 9.88 -11.17 -8.58
C ALA A 222 9.85 -11.93 -7.24
N MET A 223 8.94 -11.57 -6.33
CA MET A 223 8.77 -12.28 -5.05
C MET A 223 8.29 -13.72 -5.27
N ALA A 224 7.35 -13.95 -6.19
CA ALA A 224 6.88 -15.29 -6.54
C ALA A 224 7.99 -16.13 -7.21
N ALA A 225 8.84 -15.52 -8.02
CA ALA A 225 10.00 -16.19 -8.62
C ALA A 225 11.05 -16.56 -7.55
N ALA A 226 11.39 -15.65 -6.64
CA ALA A 226 12.32 -15.93 -5.54
C ALA A 226 11.79 -17.06 -4.63
N ALA A 227 10.49 -17.08 -4.35
CA ALA A 227 9.85 -18.14 -3.57
C ALA A 227 9.92 -19.54 -4.23
N ARG A 228 9.91 -19.60 -5.57
CA ARG A 228 10.09 -20.87 -6.32
C ARG A 228 11.53 -21.36 -6.32
N GLU A 229 12.50 -20.45 -6.26
CA GLU A 229 13.93 -20.82 -6.25
C GLU A 229 14.40 -21.34 -4.89
N ARG A 230 13.82 -20.85 -3.79
CA ARG A 230 14.15 -21.33 -2.43
C ARG A 230 12.90 -21.47 -1.58
N ALA A 231 12.55 -22.72 -1.27
CA ALA A 231 11.39 -23.05 -0.47
C ALA A 231 11.50 -22.46 0.94
N GLY A 232 10.44 -21.77 1.35
CA GLY A 232 10.32 -21.16 2.66
C GLY A 232 8.88 -20.74 2.90
N GLY A 233 8.63 -20.13 4.05
CA GLY A 233 7.29 -19.70 4.40
C GLY A 233 7.29 -18.64 5.48
N MET A 234 6.11 -18.42 6.05
CA MET A 234 5.93 -17.51 7.18
C MET A 234 5.05 -18.16 8.26
N LEU A 235 5.31 -17.80 9.52
CA LEU A 235 4.65 -18.32 10.70
C LEU A 235 4.34 -17.18 11.67
N THR A 236 3.05 -16.95 11.94
CA THR A 236 2.61 -16.01 12.98
C THR A 236 2.83 -16.64 14.35
N LEU A 237 3.45 -15.91 15.26
CA LEU A 237 3.72 -16.30 16.64
C LEU A 237 3.00 -15.35 17.60
N TRP A 238 2.17 -15.91 18.49
CA TRP A 238 1.66 -15.20 19.66
C TRP A 238 2.52 -15.55 20.86
N LEU A 239 3.10 -14.52 21.47
CA LEU A 239 4.20 -14.62 22.42
C LEU A 239 3.74 -14.31 23.85
N ALA A 240 4.31 -15.01 24.82
CA ALA A 240 4.26 -14.62 26.22
C ALA A 240 5.19 -13.43 26.50
N PRO A 241 4.98 -12.65 27.57
CA PRO A 241 5.85 -11.51 27.92
C PRO A 241 7.32 -11.87 28.12
N ASP A 242 7.60 -13.09 28.59
CA ASP A 242 8.93 -13.64 28.85
C ASP A 242 9.49 -14.46 27.65
N ALA A 243 8.87 -14.37 26.47
CA ALA A 243 9.28 -15.14 25.31
C ALA A 243 10.72 -14.83 24.87
N ARG A 244 11.50 -15.88 24.67
CA ARG A 244 12.93 -15.82 24.32
C ARG A 244 13.14 -15.86 22.80
N LEU A 245 12.41 -15.01 22.07
CA LEU A 245 12.33 -15.06 20.59
C LEU A 245 13.70 -14.99 19.89
N PRO A 246 14.65 -14.10 20.26
CA PRO A 246 15.96 -14.08 19.58
C PRO A 246 16.75 -15.37 19.74
N ALA A 247 16.64 -16.05 20.90
CA ALA A 247 17.31 -17.31 21.14
C ALA A 247 16.62 -18.46 20.38
N LEU A 248 15.28 -18.48 20.38
CA LEU A 248 14.48 -19.41 19.57
C LEU A 248 14.87 -19.35 18.08
N LEU A 249 14.96 -18.14 17.51
CA LEU A 249 15.30 -17.96 16.10
C LEU A 249 16.74 -18.37 15.77
N ARG A 250 17.69 -18.17 16.70
CA ARG A 250 19.05 -18.71 16.55
C ARG A 250 19.04 -20.22 16.51
N SER A 251 18.43 -20.85 17.52
CA SER A 251 18.34 -22.31 17.59
C SER A 251 17.61 -22.92 16.39
N ALA A 252 16.57 -22.26 15.87
CA ALA A 252 15.88 -22.70 14.66
C ALA A 252 16.80 -22.74 13.43
N ARG A 253 17.68 -21.74 13.27
CA ARG A 253 18.69 -21.74 12.20
C ARG A 253 19.73 -22.83 12.43
N ASP A 254 20.33 -22.89 13.62
CA ASP A 254 21.37 -23.88 13.94
C ASP A 254 20.90 -25.32 13.70
N ARG A 255 19.62 -25.60 14.01
CA ARG A 255 19.01 -26.92 13.84
C ARG A 255 18.57 -27.23 12.41
N ALA A 256 18.44 -26.22 11.56
CA ALA A 256 18.09 -26.38 10.15
C ALA A 256 19.30 -26.53 9.24
N VAL A 257 20.53 -26.35 9.76
CA VAL A 257 21.76 -26.53 8.99
C VAL A 257 21.85 -27.96 8.49
N SER A 258 22.08 -28.11 7.19
CA SER A 258 22.32 -29.40 6.53
C SER A 258 23.20 -29.19 5.30
N PRO A 259 23.78 -30.25 4.70
CA PRO A 259 24.52 -30.12 3.44
C PRO A 259 23.71 -29.46 2.32
N ALA A 260 22.38 -29.65 2.29
CA ALA A 260 21.47 -29.04 1.33
C ALA A 260 21.04 -27.61 1.70
N LEU A 261 21.26 -27.18 2.95
CA LEU A 261 20.88 -25.87 3.47
C LEU A 261 21.96 -25.38 4.47
N PRO A 262 23.13 -24.94 3.98
CA PRO A 262 24.25 -24.57 4.85
C PRO A 262 24.03 -23.23 5.58
N ASP A 263 23.20 -22.33 5.03
CA ASP A 263 22.90 -21.02 5.59
C ASP A 263 21.37 -20.80 5.73
N PRO A 264 20.73 -21.44 6.72
CA PRO A 264 19.30 -21.33 6.95
C PRO A 264 18.91 -19.94 7.48
N VAL A 265 17.84 -19.39 6.94
CA VAL A 265 17.20 -18.15 7.38
C VAL A 265 16.00 -18.48 8.25
N CYS A 266 15.88 -17.77 9.37
CA CYS A 266 14.69 -17.75 10.22
C CYS A 266 14.72 -16.45 11.02
N GLN A 267 13.88 -15.48 10.67
CA GLN A 267 13.90 -14.15 11.28
C GLN A 267 12.49 -13.56 11.38
N VAL A 268 12.34 -12.49 12.17
CA VAL A 268 11.10 -11.71 12.18
C VAL A 268 10.95 -10.97 10.86
N ALA A 269 9.86 -11.24 10.15
CA ALA A 269 9.46 -10.58 8.92
C ALA A 269 8.45 -9.44 9.18
N ASN A 270 7.58 -9.58 10.18
CA ASN A 270 6.61 -8.54 10.53
C ASN A 270 6.54 -8.37 12.05
N PHE A 271 6.80 -7.15 12.51
CA PHE A 271 6.59 -6.73 13.89
C PHE A 271 5.17 -6.17 13.98
N LEU A 272 4.17 -6.96 14.39
CA LEU A 272 2.76 -6.53 14.36
C LEU A 272 2.38 -5.69 15.59
N TYR A 273 2.62 -6.23 16.78
CA TYR A 273 2.38 -5.62 18.10
C TYR A 273 3.17 -6.40 19.16
N PRO A 274 3.37 -5.92 20.40
CA PRO A 274 4.33 -6.51 21.36
C PRO A 274 4.23 -8.05 21.47
N GLY A 275 3.02 -8.57 21.69
CA GLY A 275 2.74 -10.00 21.84
C GLY A 275 2.56 -10.80 20.54
N CYS A 276 2.76 -10.22 19.35
CA CYS A 276 2.61 -10.96 18.08
C CYS A 276 3.60 -10.52 17.01
N LYS A 277 4.27 -11.51 16.42
CA LYS A 277 5.27 -11.33 15.37
C LYS A 277 5.03 -12.37 14.28
N VAL A 278 5.31 -12.03 13.03
CA VAL A 278 5.39 -13.03 11.95
C VAL A 278 6.87 -13.28 11.68
N ILE A 279 7.28 -14.54 11.79
CA ILE A 279 8.61 -14.99 11.40
C ILE A 279 8.55 -15.57 9.99
N ALA A 280 9.67 -15.54 9.29
CA ALA A 280 9.80 -16.11 7.96
C ALA A 280 11.20 -16.68 7.76
N GLY A 281 11.30 -17.65 6.87
CA GLY A 281 12.56 -18.34 6.63
C GLY A 281 12.40 -19.67 5.92
N ASP A 282 13.45 -20.47 5.95
CA ASP A 282 13.44 -21.81 5.38
C ASP A 282 12.47 -22.72 6.12
N GLU A 283 11.81 -23.60 5.36
CA GLU A 283 10.74 -24.43 5.87
C GLU A 283 11.20 -25.37 7.01
N GLN A 284 12.45 -25.84 6.96
CA GLN A 284 13.05 -26.67 8.02
C GLN A 284 13.14 -25.92 9.35
N ALA A 285 13.57 -24.65 9.33
CA ALA A 285 13.67 -23.83 10.53
C ALA A 285 12.28 -23.50 11.10
N LEU A 286 11.29 -23.23 10.24
CA LEU A 286 9.92 -22.95 10.67
C LEU A 286 9.26 -24.15 11.33
N ARG A 287 9.42 -25.36 10.78
CA ARG A 287 8.91 -26.59 11.42
C ARG A 287 9.53 -26.83 12.80
N TRP A 288 10.80 -26.50 12.95
CA TRP A 288 11.45 -26.59 14.26
C TRP A 288 10.84 -25.59 15.25
N VAL A 289 10.58 -24.35 14.84
CA VAL A 289 9.88 -23.35 15.67
C VAL A 289 8.47 -23.80 16.05
N GLU A 290 7.71 -24.42 15.15
CA GLU A 290 6.37 -24.93 15.46
C GLU A 290 6.39 -25.99 16.55
N ARG A 291 7.39 -26.89 16.50
CA ARG A 291 7.53 -27.99 17.46
C ARG A 291 8.06 -27.52 18.81
N GLU A 292 9.13 -26.72 18.80
CA GLU A 292 9.87 -26.37 20.01
C GLU A 292 9.40 -25.05 20.64
N GLY A 293 8.69 -24.20 19.89
CA GLY A 293 8.38 -22.82 20.25
C GLY A 293 7.76 -22.63 21.62
N ARG A 294 6.95 -23.59 22.10
CA ARG A 294 6.31 -23.53 23.42
C ARG A 294 7.33 -23.38 24.56
N ALA A 295 8.45 -24.10 24.49
CA ALA A 295 9.52 -24.02 25.49
C ALA A 295 10.24 -22.64 25.52
N TRP A 296 9.98 -21.80 24.51
CA TRP A 296 10.57 -20.47 24.35
C TRP A 296 9.54 -19.35 24.54
N GLY A 297 8.35 -19.66 25.06
CA GLY A 297 7.30 -18.67 25.31
C GLY A 297 6.38 -18.39 24.11
N VAL A 298 6.38 -19.23 23.07
CA VAL A 298 5.35 -19.18 22.02
C VAL A 298 4.08 -19.83 22.56
N ARG A 299 3.02 -19.03 22.77
CA ARG A 299 1.72 -19.51 23.26
C ARG A 299 0.94 -20.23 22.17
N ARG A 300 1.01 -19.68 20.95
CA ARG A 300 0.34 -20.19 19.74
C ARG A 300 1.18 -19.83 18.52
N SER A 301 1.16 -20.69 17.51
CA SER A 301 1.68 -20.40 16.18
C SER A 301 0.64 -20.75 15.11
N ALA A 302 0.71 -20.08 13.95
CA ALA A 302 -0.13 -20.40 12.79
C ALA A 302 0.59 -20.06 11.48
N ARG A 303 0.55 -20.97 10.51
CA ARG A 303 1.13 -20.74 9.17
C ARG A 303 0.39 -19.62 8.45
N VAL A 304 1.14 -18.81 7.70
CA VAL A 304 0.57 -17.79 6.83
C VAL A 304 0.49 -18.37 5.42
N GLY A 305 -0.68 -18.30 4.79
CA GLY A 305 -0.94 -18.82 3.44
C GLY A 305 -0.28 -17.99 2.35
N VAL A 306 1.06 -18.01 2.28
CA VAL A 306 1.85 -17.32 1.26
C VAL A 306 2.92 -18.25 0.69
N ALA A 307 3.31 -18.00 -0.56
CA ALA A 307 4.18 -18.89 -1.31
C ALA A 307 5.66 -18.86 -0.86
N GLY A 308 6.09 -17.89 -0.04
CA GLY A 308 7.49 -17.76 0.34
C GLY A 308 7.77 -16.96 1.60
N ALA A 309 9.05 -16.91 1.97
CA ALA A 309 9.56 -16.21 3.15
C ALA A 309 9.76 -14.71 2.88
N PHE A 310 8.65 -13.97 2.72
CA PHE A 310 8.68 -12.55 2.43
C PHE A 310 9.33 -11.73 3.55
N HIS A 311 9.89 -10.56 3.21
CA HIS A 311 10.56 -9.68 4.17
C HIS A 311 11.76 -10.34 4.89
N THR A 312 12.50 -11.17 4.15
CA THR A 312 13.75 -11.79 4.60
C THR A 312 14.83 -11.68 3.51
N PRO A 313 16.11 -11.95 3.85
CA PRO A 313 17.18 -12.08 2.85
C PRO A 313 16.89 -13.06 1.71
N LEU A 314 15.94 -14.00 1.88
CA LEU A 314 15.53 -14.90 0.79
C LEU A 314 14.88 -14.15 -0.38
N MET A 315 14.38 -12.93 -0.13
CA MET A 315 13.83 -12.03 -1.15
C MET A 315 14.88 -11.07 -1.75
N ALA A 316 16.17 -11.18 -1.42
CA ALA A 316 17.19 -10.24 -1.89
C ALA A 316 17.27 -10.14 -3.44
N ARG A 317 17.04 -11.26 -4.15
CA ARG A 317 16.98 -11.24 -5.62
C ARG A 317 15.75 -10.50 -6.14
N ALA A 318 14.60 -10.66 -5.50
CA ALA A 318 13.40 -9.91 -5.85
C ALA A 318 13.58 -8.40 -5.55
N GLU A 319 14.26 -8.07 -4.46
CA GLU A 319 14.61 -6.69 -4.13
C GLU A 319 15.55 -6.06 -5.17
N ALA A 320 16.52 -6.82 -5.70
CA ALA A 320 17.40 -6.34 -6.76
C ALA A 320 16.63 -5.97 -8.05
N VAL A 321 15.62 -6.77 -8.42
CA VAL A 321 14.71 -6.44 -9.54
C VAL A 321 13.98 -5.12 -9.28
N VAL A 322 13.39 -4.96 -8.09
CA VAL A 322 12.68 -3.74 -7.69
C VAL A 322 13.62 -2.53 -7.70
N ARG A 323 14.85 -2.68 -7.21
CA ARG A 323 15.87 -1.61 -7.21
C ARG A 323 16.20 -1.16 -8.63
N SER A 324 16.43 -2.10 -9.55
CA SER A 324 16.71 -1.78 -10.95
C SER A 324 15.54 -1.07 -11.64
N ALA A 325 14.30 -1.47 -11.36
CA ALA A 325 13.14 -0.76 -11.90
C ALA A 325 13.03 0.67 -11.33
N LEU A 326 13.33 0.85 -10.04
CA LEU A 326 13.29 2.16 -9.41
C LEU A 326 14.27 3.15 -10.05
N GLU A 327 15.41 2.73 -10.60
CA GLU A 327 16.35 3.60 -11.34
C GLU A 327 15.65 4.40 -12.46
N HIS A 328 14.57 3.85 -13.01
CA HIS A 328 13.77 4.45 -14.08
C HIS A 328 12.45 5.10 -13.59
N CYS A 329 12.20 5.08 -12.28
CA CYS A 329 11.04 5.70 -11.66
C CYS A 329 11.31 7.14 -11.22
N THR A 330 10.29 7.98 -11.34
CA THR A 330 10.27 9.29 -10.70
C THR A 330 9.87 9.10 -9.23
N VAL A 331 10.73 9.55 -8.31
CA VAL A 331 10.48 9.46 -6.87
C VAL A 331 10.54 10.85 -6.26
N GLY A 332 9.37 11.41 -5.97
CA GLY A 332 9.18 12.76 -5.45
C GLY A 332 9.33 12.87 -3.93
N ALA A 333 9.34 14.11 -3.42
CA ALA A 333 9.23 14.36 -2.00
C ALA A 333 7.77 14.18 -1.53
N PRO A 334 7.55 13.60 -0.34
CA PRO A 334 6.20 13.39 0.17
C PRO A 334 5.53 14.71 0.55
N ARG A 335 4.25 14.85 0.18
CA ARG A 335 3.42 16.05 0.49
C ARG A 335 2.79 16.02 1.89
N VAL A 336 2.70 14.83 2.48
CA VAL A 336 2.28 14.58 3.86
C VAL A 336 3.27 13.63 4.51
N THR A 337 3.35 13.58 5.84
CA THR A 337 4.32 12.72 6.51
C THR A 337 4.06 11.26 6.17
N VAL A 338 5.00 10.60 5.47
CA VAL A 338 4.97 9.13 5.31
C VAL A 338 5.81 8.53 6.42
N VAL A 339 5.26 7.63 7.23
CA VAL A 339 6.04 6.82 8.18
C VAL A 339 6.28 5.45 7.55
N SER A 340 7.54 5.14 7.31
CA SER A 340 7.91 3.93 6.57
C SER A 340 7.85 2.67 7.44
N GLY A 341 7.39 1.57 6.84
CA GLY A 341 7.42 0.25 7.46
C GLY A 341 8.83 -0.34 7.54
N VAL A 342 9.81 0.19 6.79
CA VAL A 342 11.18 -0.35 6.74
C VAL A 342 11.96 -0.03 8.01
N ASP A 343 11.87 1.22 8.49
CA ASP A 343 12.65 1.72 9.62
C ASP A 343 11.79 2.33 10.74
N GLY A 344 10.47 2.45 10.55
CA GLY A 344 9.56 3.06 11.52
C GLY A 344 9.74 4.57 11.64
N LYS A 345 10.34 5.23 10.63
CA LYS A 345 10.67 6.66 10.66
C LYS A 345 9.93 7.45 9.59
N ALA A 346 9.76 8.73 9.84
CA ALA A 346 9.26 9.68 8.84
C ALA A 346 10.20 9.75 7.62
N VAL A 347 9.61 9.92 6.44
CA VAL A 347 10.32 10.09 5.17
C VAL A 347 10.58 11.57 4.93
N SER A 348 11.85 11.96 4.90
CA SER A 348 12.29 13.36 4.86
C SER A 348 12.44 13.96 3.45
N GLY A 349 12.16 13.21 2.39
CA GLY A 349 12.32 13.68 1.00
C GLY A 349 12.42 12.54 -0.01
N GLY A 350 12.50 12.86 -1.31
CA GLY A 350 12.48 11.87 -2.40
C GLY A 350 13.62 10.86 -2.35
N ALA A 351 14.85 11.29 -2.05
CA ALA A 351 15.98 10.37 -1.88
C ALA A 351 15.77 9.39 -0.71
N ALA A 352 15.15 9.86 0.39
CA ALA A 352 14.83 9.03 1.54
C ALA A 352 13.66 8.07 1.27
N ALA A 353 12.72 8.46 0.40
CA ALA A 353 11.65 7.58 -0.07
C ALA A 353 12.19 6.47 -0.98
N ARG A 354 13.03 6.84 -1.95
CA ARG A 354 13.71 5.92 -2.87
C ARG A 354 14.46 4.82 -2.11
N ARG A 355 15.33 5.18 -1.16
CA ARG A 355 16.09 4.20 -0.35
C ARG A 355 15.23 3.21 0.42
N ARG A 356 13.98 3.58 0.76
CA ARG A 356 13.04 2.68 1.44
C ARG A 356 12.32 1.78 0.46
N LEU A 357 11.87 2.32 -0.68
CA LEU A 357 11.32 1.54 -1.79
C LEU A 357 12.33 0.51 -2.33
N GLU A 358 13.63 0.80 -2.30
CA GLU A 358 14.68 -0.16 -2.69
C GLU A 358 14.90 -1.30 -1.68
N ARG A 359 14.29 -1.22 -0.50
CA ARG A 359 14.52 -2.14 0.63
C ARG A 359 13.25 -2.82 1.14
N PHE A 360 12.06 -2.30 0.83
CA PHE A 360 10.81 -2.77 1.45
C PHE A 360 10.40 -4.20 1.08
N THR A 361 11.03 -4.78 0.05
CA THR A 361 10.77 -6.16 -0.40
C THR A 361 11.44 -7.20 0.50
N ALA A 362 12.72 -7.00 0.88
CA ALA A 362 13.44 -7.95 1.74
C ALA A 362 13.55 -7.47 3.20
N ALA A 363 13.34 -6.19 3.48
CA ALA A 363 13.36 -5.69 4.85
C ALA A 363 12.12 -6.14 5.66
N PRO A 364 12.29 -6.44 6.96
CA PRO A 364 11.18 -6.66 7.88
C PRO A 364 10.24 -5.45 7.95
N VAL A 365 8.93 -5.71 8.03
CA VAL A 365 7.91 -4.67 8.25
C VAL A 365 7.83 -4.36 9.75
N ARG A 366 8.33 -3.20 10.14
CA ARG A 366 8.34 -2.66 11.51
C ARG A 366 7.01 -1.99 11.87
N TRP A 367 5.90 -2.69 11.66
CA TRP A 367 4.55 -2.11 11.78
C TRP A 367 4.23 -1.60 13.19
N GLU A 368 4.61 -2.34 14.23
CA GLU A 368 4.51 -1.92 15.63
C GLU A 368 5.23 -0.57 15.85
N GLN A 369 6.46 -0.43 15.35
CA GLN A 369 7.24 0.80 15.47
C GLN A 369 6.64 1.93 14.64
N THR A 370 6.14 1.65 13.43
CA THR A 370 5.40 2.61 12.60
C THR A 370 4.18 3.14 13.35
N LEU A 371 3.40 2.28 14.00
CA LEU A 371 2.26 2.70 14.81
C LEU A 371 2.69 3.50 16.05
N HIS A 372 3.77 3.12 16.73
CA HIS A 372 4.30 3.94 17.81
C HIS A 372 4.72 5.33 17.33
N ALA A 373 5.41 5.44 16.18
CA ALA A 373 5.80 6.73 15.61
C ALA A 373 4.60 7.62 15.24
N LEU A 374 3.48 7.02 14.82
CA LEU A 374 2.25 7.75 14.50
C LEU A 374 1.44 8.16 15.73
N TYR A 375 1.48 7.35 16.80
CA TYR A 375 0.53 7.43 17.92
C TYR A 375 1.13 7.75 19.29
N ALA A 376 2.46 7.83 19.42
CA ALA A 376 3.13 8.24 20.65
C ALA A 376 2.82 9.71 20.96
N ARG A 377 2.06 9.94 22.03
CA ARG A 377 1.66 11.26 22.54
C ARG A 377 1.58 11.18 24.07
N PRO A 378 1.66 12.30 24.80
CA PRO A 378 1.44 12.31 26.24
C PRO A 378 0.11 11.65 26.63
N PRO A 379 0.02 11.10 27.85
CA PRO A 379 -1.26 10.74 28.46
C PRO A 379 -2.23 11.93 28.33
N ASP A 380 -3.51 11.64 28.10
CA ASP A 380 -4.60 12.64 27.96
C ASP A 380 -4.64 13.49 26.68
N THR A 381 -3.59 13.48 25.84
CA THR A 381 -3.66 14.11 24.51
C THR A 381 -4.62 13.33 23.59
N PRO A 382 -5.64 13.96 22.96
CA PRO A 382 -6.51 13.30 21.99
C PRO A 382 -5.75 12.63 20.84
N GLN A 383 -6.39 11.65 20.20
CA GLN A 383 -5.83 10.99 19.02
C GLN A 383 -6.44 11.56 17.73
N PRO A 384 -5.67 11.60 16.63
CA PRO A 384 -6.20 11.99 15.33
C PRO A 384 -7.20 10.98 14.80
N LEU A 385 -8.11 11.44 13.95
CA LEU A 385 -8.99 10.54 13.20
C LEU A 385 -8.12 9.61 12.36
N THR A 386 -8.28 8.31 12.54
CA THR A 386 -7.56 7.31 11.73
C THR A 386 -8.51 6.67 10.74
N LEU A 387 -8.16 6.69 9.45
CA LEU A 387 -8.88 5.96 8.41
C LEU A 387 -8.03 4.75 7.97
N ALA A 388 -8.50 3.55 8.24
CA ALA A 388 -7.98 2.34 7.60
C ALA A 388 -8.70 2.17 6.25
N LEU A 389 -7.95 2.24 5.15
CA LEU A 389 -8.47 2.37 3.78
C LEU A 389 -8.12 1.14 2.95
N GLY A 390 -9.12 0.34 2.61
CA GLY A 390 -8.93 -0.84 1.75
C GLY A 390 -9.60 -2.09 2.32
N PRO A 391 -9.43 -3.22 1.63
CA PRO A 391 -10.15 -4.45 1.97
C PRO A 391 -9.60 -5.04 3.27
N GLY A 392 -10.50 -5.63 4.07
CA GLY A 392 -10.16 -6.40 5.26
C GLY A 392 -9.81 -5.55 6.49
N ARG A 393 -9.84 -6.16 7.69
CA ARG A 393 -9.88 -5.41 8.98
C ARG A 393 -8.61 -5.53 9.84
N ALA A 394 -7.56 -6.14 9.30
CA ALA A 394 -6.34 -6.47 10.05
C ALA A 394 -5.63 -5.24 10.63
N LEU A 395 -5.63 -4.11 9.92
CA LEU A 395 -4.95 -2.89 10.40
C LEU A 395 -5.55 -2.35 11.69
N ARG A 396 -6.89 -2.24 11.78
CA ARG A 396 -7.54 -1.81 13.02
C ARG A 396 -7.34 -2.82 14.15
N ALA A 397 -7.35 -4.11 13.84
CA ALA A 397 -7.08 -5.14 14.84
C ALA A 397 -5.67 -5.00 15.44
N THR A 398 -4.64 -4.77 14.62
CA THR A 398 -3.27 -4.51 15.09
C THR A 398 -3.16 -3.17 15.82
N LEU A 399 -3.80 -2.12 15.32
CA LEU A 399 -3.83 -0.81 15.97
C LEU A 399 -4.37 -0.91 17.40
N LYS A 400 -5.46 -1.65 17.63
CA LYS A 400 -6.01 -1.86 18.97
C LYS A 400 -5.00 -2.45 19.95
N GLN A 401 -4.15 -3.36 19.48
CA GLN A 401 -3.12 -4.02 20.30
C GLN A 401 -1.93 -3.10 20.61
N VAL A 402 -1.69 -2.07 19.80
CA VAL A 402 -0.61 -1.10 20.01
C VAL A 402 -1.09 0.14 20.76
N ASN A 403 -2.26 0.66 20.41
CA ASN A 403 -2.84 1.86 20.99
C ASN A 403 -4.38 1.84 20.91
N ALA A 404 -5.03 1.48 22.02
CA ALA A 404 -6.48 1.40 22.12
C ALA A 404 -7.18 2.75 21.90
N ARG A 405 -6.59 3.86 22.37
CA ARG A 405 -7.15 5.21 22.20
C ARG A 405 -7.17 5.63 20.72
N ALA A 406 -6.12 5.30 19.98
CA ALA A 406 -6.07 5.54 18.54
C ALA A 406 -7.05 4.63 17.78
N TRP A 407 -7.25 3.40 18.27
CA TRP A 407 -8.28 2.52 17.73
C TRP A 407 -9.71 3.07 17.96
N ASP A 408 -10.01 3.64 19.12
CA ASP A 408 -11.29 4.29 19.41
C ASP A 408 -11.56 5.45 18.44
N ALA A 409 -10.52 6.21 18.11
CA ALA A 409 -10.55 7.28 17.11
C ALA A 409 -10.36 6.79 15.65
N SER A 410 -10.54 5.49 15.39
CA SER A 410 -10.33 4.90 14.05
C SER A 410 -11.61 4.39 13.39
N VAL A 411 -11.69 4.60 12.09
CA VAL A 411 -12.77 4.13 11.21
C VAL A 411 -12.17 3.20 10.15
N HIS A 412 -12.88 2.11 9.85
CA HIS A 412 -12.59 1.27 8.69
C HIS A 412 -13.42 1.74 7.50
N VAL A 413 -12.76 2.07 6.40
CA VAL A 413 -13.42 2.32 5.11
C VAL A 413 -13.27 1.03 4.31
N ASP A 414 -14.22 0.13 4.52
CA ASP A 414 -14.29 -1.16 3.83
C ASP A 414 -14.78 -0.93 2.40
N VAL A 415 -14.18 -1.65 1.46
CA VAL A 415 -14.44 -1.50 0.03
C VAL A 415 -14.57 -2.82 -0.68
#